data_AF-A0A1Q9BXW5-F1
#
_entry.id   AF-A0A1Q9BXW5-F1
#
_cell.length_a   1.000
_cell.length_b   1.000
_cell.length_c   1.000
_cell.angle_alpha   90.00
_cell.angle_beta   90.00
_cell.angle_gamma   90.00
#
_symmetry.space_group_name_H-M   'P 1'
#
loop_
_entity.id
_entity.type
_entity.pdbx_description
1 polymer ?
#
loop_
_entity_poly.entity_id
_entity_poly.type
_entity_poly.pdbx_seq_one_letter_code
_entity_poly.pdbx_strand_id
1 'polypeptide(L)'
;MPHSNYQPYRAHDGSGQKIRLALVSQLIEVIDELRRRGYQVVLISSGAVGMGCIKLGIPKPTSLRTKQAVAAAGQSQLMRMYEDLFGTVRIHVAQLLLSQSDFMQKEHWANVKNTIMECLALGVVPIINENDSTNTAELRFGDNDNLAALTAVQLEADALCHP
;
A
#
# COMPACT_ATOMS: atom_id res chain seq x y z
N MET A 1 -31.10 18.78 -3.77
CA MET A 1 -29.71 19.24 -3.89
C MET A 1 -29.67 20.73 -3.56
N PRO A 2 -28.91 21.15 -2.55
CA PRO A 2 -28.24 22.44 -2.60
C PRO A 2 -26.73 22.26 -2.48
N HIS A 3 -26.02 22.94 -3.38
CA HIS A 3 -24.58 22.95 -3.52
C HIS A 3 -23.91 23.48 -2.25
N SER A 4 -23.18 22.60 -1.56
CA SER A 4 -22.28 22.97 -0.48
C SER A 4 -20.99 23.54 -1.07
N ASN A 5 -20.60 24.71 -0.57
CA ASN A 5 -19.44 25.50 -0.95
C ASN A 5 -18.14 24.67 -0.90
N TYR A 6 -17.70 24.15 -2.05
CA TYR A 6 -16.34 23.63 -2.20
C TYR A 6 -15.39 24.82 -2.39
N GLN A 7 -14.83 25.34 -1.30
CA GLN A 7 -13.63 26.17 -1.38
C GLN A 7 -12.41 25.25 -1.48
N PRO A 8 -11.57 25.34 -2.53
CA PRO A 8 -10.34 24.58 -2.57
C PRO A 8 -9.46 25.00 -1.39
N TYR A 9 -9.08 24.02 -0.57
CA TYR A 9 -8.23 24.21 0.60
C TYR A 9 -6.91 24.84 0.14
N ARG A 10 -6.60 26.04 0.64
CA ARG A 10 -5.32 26.72 0.38
C ARG A 10 -4.22 25.88 1.01
N ALA A 11 -3.23 25.50 0.20
CA ALA A 11 -2.05 24.79 0.66
C ALA A 11 -1.37 25.59 1.78
N HIS A 12 -1.44 25.09 3.01
CA HIS A 12 -0.57 25.54 4.08
C HIS A 12 0.81 24.95 3.85
N ASP A 13 1.78 25.84 3.69
CA ASP A 13 3.20 25.62 3.77
C ASP A 13 3.62 25.38 5.24
N GLY A 14 3.69 24.12 5.67
CA GLY A 14 4.27 23.84 6.99
C GLY A 14 4.13 22.41 7.48
N SER A 15 5.27 21.72 7.63
CA SER A 15 5.47 20.42 8.31
C SER A 15 4.89 19.15 7.65
N GLY A 16 4.54 19.21 6.36
CA GLY A 16 4.01 18.07 5.62
C GLY A 16 5.01 16.93 5.48
N GLN A 17 4.59 15.72 5.89
CA GLN A 17 5.33 14.46 5.71
C GLN A 17 5.80 14.35 4.24
N LYS A 18 7.09 14.55 3.97
CA LYS A 18 7.61 14.55 2.60
C LYS A 18 7.83 13.12 2.14
N ILE A 19 7.22 12.74 1.02
CA ILE A 19 7.47 11.45 0.38
C ILE A 19 8.95 11.42 -0.03
N ARG A 20 9.68 10.40 0.41
CA ARG A 20 11.07 10.17 0.03
C ARG A 20 11.13 9.50 -1.35
N LEU A 21 10.73 10.22 -2.39
CA LEU A 21 10.65 9.69 -3.76
C LEU A 21 11.97 9.01 -4.20
N ALA A 22 13.11 9.59 -3.86
CA ALA A 22 14.42 8.99 -4.16
C ALA A 22 14.59 7.58 -3.58
N LEU A 23 14.11 7.35 -2.35
CA LEU A 23 14.19 6.03 -1.72
C LEU A 23 13.23 5.03 -2.39
N VAL A 24 12.03 5.49 -2.77
CA VAL A 24 11.06 4.65 -3.49
C VAL A 24 11.60 4.28 -4.88
N SER A 25 12.24 5.22 -5.59
CA SER A 25 12.90 4.95 -6.87
C SER A 25 14.02 3.93 -6.73
N GLN A 26 14.89 4.06 -5.73
CA GLN A 26 15.95 3.08 -5.46
C GLN A 26 15.38 1.68 -5.16
N LEU A 27 14.31 1.60 -4.38
CA LEU A 27 13.63 0.33 -4.12
C LEU A 27 13.10 -0.30 -5.41
N ILE A 28 12.53 0.50 -6.32
CA ILE A 28 12.01 0.00 -7.60
C ILE A 28 13.13 -0.51 -8.50
N GLU A 29 14.29 0.16 -8.52
CA GLU A 29 15.48 -0.33 -9.22
C GLU A 29 15.95 -1.70 -8.68
N VAL A 30 15.96 -1.87 -7.35
CA VAL A 30 16.28 -3.15 -6.71
C VAL A 30 15.26 -4.24 -7.09
N ILE A 31 13.96 -3.92 -7.08
CA ILE A 31 12.90 -4.85 -7.47
C ILE A 31 13.03 -5.26 -8.95
N ASP A 32 13.33 -4.31 -9.84
CA ASP A 32 13.59 -4.61 -11.25
C ASP A 32 14.78 -5.57 -11.41
N GLU A 33 15.88 -5.30 -10.69
CA GLU A 33 17.05 -6.16 -10.74
C GLU A 33 16.77 -7.58 -10.24
N LEU A 34 16.03 -7.74 -9.14
CA LEU A 34 15.61 -9.05 -8.63
C LEU A 34 14.75 -9.79 -9.66
N ARG A 35 13.80 -9.11 -10.29
CA ARG A 35 12.96 -9.71 -11.34
C ARG A 35 13.78 -10.14 -12.55
N ARG A 36 14.77 -9.35 -12.98
CA ARG A 36 15.69 -9.73 -14.07
C ARG A 36 16.55 -10.94 -13.74
N ARG A 37 16.77 -11.22 -12.46
CA ARG A 37 17.46 -12.43 -11.97
C ARG A 37 16.52 -13.65 -11.83
N GLY A 38 15.23 -13.50 -12.14
CA GLY A 38 14.24 -14.58 -12.08
C GLY A 38 13.48 -14.70 -10.77
N TYR A 39 13.64 -13.75 -9.83
CA TYR A 39 12.89 -13.76 -8.58
C TYR A 39 11.47 -13.21 -8.76
N GLN A 40 10.51 -13.82 -8.08
CA GLN A 40 9.17 -13.28 -7.87
C GLN A 40 9.18 -12.36 -6.66
N VAL A 41 8.59 -11.17 -6.80
CA VAL A 41 8.64 -10.13 -5.75
C VAL A 41 7.23 -9.64 -5.43
N VAL A 42 6.90 -9.65 -4.14
CA VAL A 42 5.72 -9.01 -3.56
C VAL A 42 6.18 -7.83 -2.72
N LEU A 43 5.57 -6.66 -2.92
CA LEU A 43 5.89 -5.46 -2.16
C LEU A 43 4.81 -5.22 -1.10
N ILE A 44 5.20 -5.19 0.17
CA ILE A 44 4.34 -4.70 1.25
C ILE A 44 4.68 -3.23 1.52
N SER A 45 3.73 -2.33 1.32
CA SER A 45 3.95 -0.88 1.44
C SER A 45 3.07 -0.26 2.51
N SER A 46 3.59 0.74 3.22
CA SER A 46 2.81 1.66 4.06
C SER A 46 2.56 3.00 3.33
N GLY A 47 2.03 3.99 4.04
CA GLY A 47 2.06 5.39 3.58
C GLY A 47 0.72 5.97 3.12
N ALA A 48 -0.35 5.18 3.02
CA ALA A 48 -1.67 5.67 2.59
C ALA A 48 -2.17 6.87 3.40
N VAL A 49 -2.09 6.81 4.74
CA VAL A 49 -2.47 7.94 5.61
C VAL A 49 -1.60 9.17 5.36
N GLY A 50 -0.29 9.00 5.19
CA GLY A 50 0.64 10.10 4.91
C GLY A 50 0.33 10.78 3.58
N MET A 51 0.11 9.98 2.52
CA MET A 51 -0.36 10.46 1.22
C MET A 51 -1.67 11.24 1.34
N GLY A 52 -2.62 10.74 2.13
CA GLY A 52 -3.91 11.38 2.35
C GLY A 52 -3.78 12.72 3.08
N CYS A 53 -2.91 12.81 4.09
CA CYS A 53 -2.65 14.04 4.82
C CYS A 53 -2.10 15.13 3.88
N ILE A 54 -1.13 14.78 3.03
CA ILE A 54 -0.57 15.67 2.01
C ILE A 54 -1.67 16.11 1.03
N LYS A 55 -2.45 15.16 0.51
CA LYS A 55 -3.51 15.41 -0.48
C LYS A 55 -4.58 16.35 0.04
N LEU A 56 -4.98 16.18 1.30
CA LEU A 56 -6.08 16.92 1.91
C LEU A 56 -5.61 18.19 2.64
N GLY A 57 -4.29 18.38 2.79
CA GLY A 57 -3.72 19.52 3.51
C GLY A 57 -3.99 19.49 5.02
N ILE A 58 -4.17 18.31 5.61
CA ILE A 58 -4.50 18.16 7.04
C ILE A 58 -3.38 17.48 7.83
N PRO A 59 -3.25 17.74 9.14
CA PRO A 59 -2.30 17.01 9.99
C PRO A 59 -2.73 15.56 10.20
N LYS A 60 -1.80 14.73 10.72
CA LYS A 60 -2.07 13.32 11.01
C LYS A 60 -3.29 13.18 11.93
N PRO A 61 -4.34 12.45 11.50
CA PRO A 61 -5.56 12.33 12.28
C PRO A 61 -5.36 11.46 13.52
N THR A 62 -6.04 11.82 14.61
CA THR A 62 -6.09 11.04 15.86
C THR A 62 -7.34 10.16 15.92
N SER A 63 -8.45 10.59 15.32
CA SER A 63 -9.69 9.82 15.31
C SER A 63 -9.65 8.69 14.27
N LEU A 64 -10.21 7.53 14.61
CA LEU A 64 -10.30 6.38 13.71
C LEU A 64 -11.04 6.72 12.41
N ARG A 65 -12.18 7.40 12.51
CA ARG A 65 -13.02 7.80 11.35
C ARG A 65 -12.25 8.70 10.39
N THR A 66 -11.53 9.69 10.92
CA THR A 66 -10.71 10.57 10.09
C THR A 66 -9.52 9.81 9.50
N LYS A 67 -8.87 8.92 10.26
CA LYS A 67 -7.79 8.08 9.73
C LYS A 67 -8.27 7.23 8.55
N GLN A 68 -9.43 6.58 8.65
CA GLN A 68 -10.02 5.78 7.58
C GLN A 68 -10.28 6.61 6.32
N ALA A 69 -10.90 7.78 6.45
CA ALA A 69 -11.18 8.68 5.32
C ALA A 69 -9.89 9.20 4.66
N VAL A 70 -8.89 9.55 5.46
CA VAL A 70 -7.58 10.01 4.98
C VAL A 70 -6.83 8.88 4.28
N ALA A 71 -6.83 7.68 4.85
CA ALA A 71 -6.22 6.50 4.24
C ALA A 71 -6.87 6.18 2.89
N ALA A 72 -8.21 6.20 2.80
CA ALA A 72 -8.92 6.00 1.54
C ALA A 72 -8.52 7.03 0.48
N ALA A 73 -8.47 8.31 0.86
CA ALA A 73 -8.05 9.38 -0.04
C ALA A 73 -6.59 9.23 -0.51
N GLY A 74 -5.71 8.80 0.37
CA GLY A 74 -4.28 8.66 0.11
C GLY A 74 -3.87 7.35 -0.57
N GLN A 75 -4.58 6.25 -0.37
CA GLN A 75 -4.29 4.95 -0.99
C GLN A 75 -4.34 5.04 -2.52
N SER A 76 -5.33 5.74 -3.07
CA SER A 76 -5.39 6.01 -4.52
C SER A 76 -4.17 6.77 -5.04
N GLN A 77 -3.62 7.69 -4.24
CA GLN A 77 -2.44 8.47 -4.63
C GLN A 77 -1.15 7.67 -4.45
N LEU A 78 -1.08 6.82 -3.42
CA LEU A 78 0.01 5.87 -3.21
C LEU A 78 0.15 4.93 -4.42
N MET A 79 -0.96 4.34 -4.87
CA MET A 79 -0.93 3.47 -6.06
C MET A 79 -0.58 4.23 -7.32
N ARG A 80 -1.09 5.45 -7.52
CA ARG A 80 -0.69 6.26 -8.68
C ARG A 80 0.82 6.50 -8.72
N MET A 81 1.41 6.83 -7.57
CA MET A 81 2.86 6.99 -7.48
C MET A 81 3.60 5.70 -7.84
N TYR A 82 3.12 4.55 -7.36
CA TYR A 82 3.71 3.26 -7.73
C TYR A 82 3.57 2.95 -9.22
N GLU A 83 2.39 3.14 -9.81
CA GLU A 83 2.16 2.98 -11.26
C GLU A 83 3.10 3.88 -12.07
N ASP A 84 3.21 5.16 -11.71
CA ASP A 84 4.07 6.12 -12.40
C ASP A 84 5.55 5.69 -12.33
N LEU A 85 6.02 5.26 -11.16
CA LEU A 85 7.42 4.89 -10.95
C LEU A 85 7.78 3.52 -11.54
N PHE A 86 6.98 2.47 -11.30
CA PHE A 86 7.20 1.16 -11.92
C PHE A 86 7.02 1.21 -13.44
N GLY A 87 6.17 2.10 -13.94
CA GLY A 87 6.03 2.37 -15.37
C GLY A 87 7.32 2.82 -16.04
N THR A 88 8.21 3.53 -15.32
CA THR A 88 9.53 3.95 -15.85
C THR A 88 10.44 2.77 -16.20
N VAL A 89 10.25 1.64 -15.52
CA VAL A 89 10.98 0.37 -15.75
C VAL A 89 10.10 -0.69 -16.46
N ARG A 90 8.94 -0.28 -16.99
CA ARG A 90 7.99 -1.14 -17.74
C ARG A 90 7.49 -2.34 -16.94
N ILE A 91 7.23 -2.13 -15.66
CA ILE A 91 6.67 -3.13 -14.76
C ILE A 91 5.24 -2.73 -14.43
N HIS A 92 4.31 -3.65 -14.59
CA HIS A 92 2.94 -3.47 -14.13
C HIS A 92 2.81 -3.86 -12.66
N VAL A 93 1.92 -3.18 -11.93
CA VAL A 93 1.64 -3.45 -10.52
C VAL A 93 0.18 -3.81 -10.31
N ALA A 94 -0.13 -4.50 -9.22
CA ALA A 94 -1.50 -4.82 -8.81
C ALA A 94 -1.71 -4.46 -7.34
N GLN A 95 -2.78 -3.73 -7.03
CA GLN A 95 -3.12 -3.39 -5.65
C GLN A 95 -3.85 -4.55 -4.96
N LEU A 96 -3.39 -4.93 -3.78
CA LEU A 96 -4.16 -5.74 -2.83
C LEU A 96 -4.28 -4.98 -1.49
N LEU A 97 -5.49 -4.96 -0.93
CA LEU A 97 -5.76 -4.36 0.38
C LEU A 97 -6.25 -5.45 1.31
N LEU A 98 -5.48 -5.73 2.36
CA LEU A 98 -5.74 -6.84 3.28
C LEU A 98 -6.04 -6.36 4.69
N SER A 99 -6.81 -7.16 5.41
CA SER A 99 -7.19 -7.00 6.81
C SER A 99 -6.79 -8.25 7.58
N GLN A 100 -6.70 -8.16 8.91
CA GLN A 100 -6.33 -9.33 9.71
C GLN A 100 -7.31 -10.49 9.54
N SER A 101 -8.59 -10.19 9.30
CA SER A 101 -9.63 -11.20 9.06
C SER A 101 -9.41 -12.00 7.78
N ASP A 102 -8.68 -11.47 6.79
CA ASP A 102 -8.35 -12.21 5.56
C ASP A 102 -7.39 -13.37 5.83
N PHE A 103 -6.62 -13.30 6.92
CA PHE A 103 -5.70 -14.36 7.36
C PHE A 103 -6.35 -15.34 8.35
N MET A 104 -7.46 -14.95 8.98
CA MET A 104 -8.17 -15.78 9.96
C MET A 104 -9.06 -16.85 9.30
N GLN A 105 -9.54 -16.60 8.08
CA GLN A 105 -10.40 -17.53 7.34
C GLN A 105 -9.61 -18.19 6.22
N LYS A 106 -9.56 -19.52 6.23
CA LYS A 106 -8.76 -20.31 5.27
C LYS A 106 -9.16 -20.02 3.83
N GLU A 107 -10.44 -19.85 3.57
CA GLU A 107 -11.02 -19.60 2.26
C GLU A 107 -10.64 -18.20 1.75
N HIS A 108 -10.65 -17.19 2.62
CA HIS A 108 -10.26 -15.82 2.26
C HIS A 108 -8.78 -15.76 1.90
N TRP A 109 -7.93 -16.32 2.76
CA TRP A 109 -6.51 -16.36 2.48
C TRP A 109 -6.20 -17.17 1.21
N ALA A 110 -6.88 -18.28 0.96
CA ALA A 110 -6.71 -19.04 -0.27
C ALA A 110 -6.98 -18.18 -1.52
N ASN A 111 -8.02 -17.35 -1.49
CA ASN A 111 -8.31 -16.41 -2.59
C ASN A 111 -7.23 -15.32 -2.74
N VAL A 112 -6.72 -14.80 -1.63
CA VAL A 112 -5.61 -13.84 -1.62
C VAL A 112 -4.35 -14.46 -2.21
N LYS A 113 -3.95 -15.66 -1.75
CA LYS A 113 -2.81 -16.42 -2.28
C LYS A 113 -2.96 -16.67 -3.77
N ASN A 114 -4.12 -17.14 -4.22
CA ASN A 114 -4.38 -17.37 -5.65
C ASN A 114 -4.20 -16.09 -6.48
N THR A 115 -4.73 -14.96 -5.98
CA THR A 115 -4.59 -13.66 -6.66
C THR A 115 -3.13 -13.23 -6.75
N ILE A 116 -2.37 -13.36 -5.65
CA ILE A 116 -0.94 -13.02 -5.61
C ILE A 116 -0.16 -13.90 -6.62
N MET A 117 -0.38 -15.21 -6.59
CA MET A 117 0.32 -16.15 -7.47
C MET A 117 0.00 -15.89 -8.95
N GLU A 118 -1.25 -15.58 -9.28
CA GLU A 118 -1.65 -15.25 -10.65
C GLU A 118 -1.03 -13.93 -11.11
N CYS A 119 -1.01 -12.89 -10.27
CA CYS A 119 -0.30 -11.64 -10.57
C CYS A 119 1.18 -11.91 -10.90
N LEU A 120 1.85 -12.72 -10.08
CA LEU A 120 3.26 -13.09 -10.29
C LEU A 120 3.46 -13.89 -11.58
N ALA A 121 2.55 -14.80 -11.91
CA ALA A 121 2.58 -15.57 -13.16
C ALA A 121 2.39 -14.67 -14.41
N LEU A 122 1.57 -13.62 -14.30
CA LEU A 122 1.38 -12.60 -15.33
C LEU A 122 2.54 -11.58 -15.39
N GLY A 123 3.56 -11.71 -14.55
CA GLY A 123 4.70 -10.80 -14.47
C GLY A 123 4.37 -9.45 -13.81
N VAL A 124 3.23 -9.34 -13.13
CA VAL A 124 2.77 -8.16 -12.39
C VAL A 124 3.30 -8.21 -10.97
N VAL A 125 3.78 -7.07 -10.43
CA VAL A 125 4.24 -6.98 -9.03
C VAL A 125 3.07 -6.66 -8.11
N PRO A 126 2.68 -7.56 -7.18
CA PRO A 126 1.65 -7.26 -6.20
C PRO A 126 2.17 -6.23 -5.19
N ILE A 127 1.41 -5.16 -4.98
CA ILE A 127 1.63 -4.16 -3.93
C ILE A 127 0.51 -4.32 -2.91
N ILE A 128 0.88 -4.78 -1.73
CA ILE A 128 -0.04 -5.08 -0.64
C ILE A 128 0.08 -4.01 0.43
N ASN A 129 -1.07 -3.53 0.92
CA ASN A 129 -1.14 -2.67 2.09
C ASN A 129 -2.32 -3.10 2.98
N GLU A 130 -2.32 -2.65 4.23
CA GLU A 130 -3.47 -2.81 5.11
C GLU A 130 -4.67 -2.02 4.56
N ASN A 131 -5.88 -2.59 4.62
CA ASN A 131 -7.11 -1.91 4.28
C ASN A 131 -7.56 -0.95 5.40
N ASP A 132 -6.76 0.09 5.63
CA ASP A 132 -6.98 1.12 6.65
C ASP A 132 -8.35 1.80 6.53
N SER A 133 -8.99 1.75 5.35
CA SER A 133 -10.28 2.41 5.09
C SER A 133 -11.48 1.71 5.73
N THR A 134 -11.40 0.39 5.87
CA THR A 134 -12.47 -0.45 6.43
C THR A 134 -12.07 -1.17 7.71
N ASN A 135 -10.78 -1.23 8.05
CA ASN A 135 -10.33 -1.88 9.28
C ASN A 135 -10.81 -1.14 10.53
N THR A 136 -11.44 -1.88 11.43
CA THR A 136 -11.72 -1.46 12.80
C THR A 136 -10.44 -1.52 13.64
N ALA A 137 -10.43 -0.94 14.84
CA ALA A 137 -9.25 -0.98 15.72
C ALA A 137 -8.86 -2.41 16.15
N GLU A 138 -9.82 -3.33 16.15
CA GLU A 138 -9.67 -4.73 16.59
C GLU A 138 -9.10 -5.65 15.49
N LEU A 139 -9.30 -5.29 14.22
CA LEU A 139 -8.93 -6.12 13.06
C LEU A 139 -7.67 -5.60 12.33
N ARG A 140 -6.82 -4.84 13.03
CA ARG A 140 -5.57 -4.31 12.48
C ARG A 140 -4.42 -5.27 12.70
N PHE A 141 -3.48 -5.29 11.76
CA PHE A 141 -2.19 -5.96 11.98
C PHE A 141 -1.31 -5.24 13.02
N GLY A 142 -1.60 -3.96 13.28
CA GLY A 142 -0.81 -3.08 14.13
C GLY A 142 0.19 -2.28 13.30
N ASP A 143 1.02 -2.99 12.53
CA ASP A 143 1.95 -2.46 11.55
C ASP A 143 2.07 -3.37 10.31
N ASN A 144 2.78 -2.88 9.30
CA ASN A 144 3.03 -3.64 8.08
C ASN A 144 4.11 -4.71 8.24
N ASP A 145 4.83 -4.75 9.35
CA ASP A 145 5.85 -5.78 9.62
C ASP A 145 5.16 -7.11 9.93
N ASN A 146 4.09 -7.06 10.73
CA ASN A 146 3.21 -8.22 10.95
C ASN A 146 2.52 -8.67 9.64
N LEU A 147 2.02 -7.73 8.83
CA LEU A 147 1.44 -8.06 7.53
C LEU A 147 2.47 -8.75 6.63
N ALA A 148 3.71 -8.24 6.60
CA ALA A 148 4.78 -8.79 5.79
C ALA A 148 5.20 -10.19 6.28
N ALA A 149 5.36 -10.38 7.59
CA ALA A 149 5.70 -11.67 8.17
C ALA A 149 4.61 -12.72 7.90
N LEU A 150 3.33 -12.38 8.11
CA LEU A 150 2.22 -13.29 7.86
C LEU A 150 2.11 -13.63 6.37
N THR A 151 2.25 -12.63 5.49
CA THR A 151 2.23 -12.85 4.04
C THR A 151 3.38 -13.76 3.61
N ALA A 152 4.60 -13.53 4.12
CA ALA A 152 5.77 -14.35 3.80
C ALA A 152 5.59 -15.81 4.24
N VAL A 153 5.11 -16.05 5.46
CA VAL A 153 4.83 -17.40 5.97
C VAL A 153 3.80 -18.11 5.09
N GLN A 154 2.72 -17.42 4.74
CA GLN A 154 1.62 -18.02 4.02
C GLN A 154 1.90 -18.25 2.52
N LEU A 155 2.76 -17.42 1.92
CA LEU A 155 3.28 -17.62 0.58
C LEU A 155 4.44 -18.61 0.53
N GLU A 156 4.93 -19.07 1.69
CA GLU A 156 6.14 -19.91 1.79
C GLU A 156 7.33 -19.21 1.12
N ALA A 157 7.46 -17.90 1.34
CA ALA A 157 8.47 -17.08 0.68
C ALA A 157 9.89 -17.49 1.10
N ASP A 158 10.80 -17.58 0.13
CA ASP A 158 12.20 -17.93 0.36
C ASP A 158 12.94 -16.91 1.25
N ALA A 159 12.52 -15.64 1.19
CA ALA A 159 13.11 -14.56 1.95
C ALA A 159 12.09 -13.46 2.26
N LEU A 160 12.28 -12.81 3.41
CA LEU A 160 11.63 -11.55 3.78
C LEU A 160 12.71 -10.49 4.00
N CYS A 161 12.68 -9.43 3.20
CA CYS A 161 13.60 -8.31 3.33
C CYS A 161 12.92 -7.14 4.05
N HIS A 162 13.56 -6.64 5.10
CA HIS A 162 13.17 -5.39 5.76
C HIS A 162 14.30 -4.36 5.57
N PRO A 163 13.99 -3.07 5.29
CA PRO A 163 14.98 -2.01 5.20
C PRO A 163 15.75 -1.74 6.50
#